data_AF-A0A2K5RXD3-F1
#
_entry.id   AF-A0A2K5RXD3-F1
#
_cell.length_a   1.000
_cell.length_b   1.000
_cell.length_c   1.000
_cell.angle_alpha   90.00
_cell.angle_beta   90.00
_cell.angle_gamma   90.00
#
_symmetry.space_group_name_H-M   'P 1'
#
loop_
_entity.id
_entity.type
_entity.pdbx_description
1 polymer ?
#
loop_
_entity_poly.entity_id
_entity_poly.type
_entity_poly.pdbx_seq_one_letter_code
_entity_poly.pdbx_strand_id
1 'polypeptide(L)'
;MLQAVGAVDEEEDPAEEDCPELVPIETKQSEEEEKSGLGAKIPVTIITGYLGAGKTTLLNYILTEQHSKRVAVILNEFGEGSALEKSLAVSQGGELYEEWLELRNGCLCCSVKDNGLKAIENLMQKKGKFDYILLETTGLADPGAVASMFWVDAELGSDIYLDGIVTIVDSKYGLKHLTEEKPDGLINEATRQVALADIILINKTDLVPEEDVKKLRTTIRYKMISVLSAYRSILYTQNIFYHDSCPIET
;
A
#
# COMPACT_ATOMS: atom_id res chain seq x y z
N MET A 1 32.48 85.76 -4.77
CA MET A 1 33.06 85.24 -3.51
C MET A 1 33.38 83.77 -3.77
N LEU A 2 34.64 83.44 -4.09
CA LEU A 2 35.63 82.80 -3.20
C LEU A 2 35.07 81.56 -2.47
N GLN A 3 35.49 80.35 -2.88
CA GLN A 3 36.49 79.46 -2.21
C GLN A 3 35.89 78.76 -0.96
N ALA A 4 36.12 77.50 -0.60
CA ALA A 4 37.15 76.53 -0.95
C ALA A 4 36.69 75.09 -0.58
N VAL A 5 37.50 74.15 -1.04
CA VAL A 5 37.56 72.69 -0.88
C VAL A 5 37.65 72.24 0.59
N GLY A 6 37.06 71.08 0.91
CA GLY A 6 37.28 70.29 2.13
C GLY A 6 37.04 68.81 1.84
N ALA A 7 38.05 68.00 2.08
CA ALA A 7 38.23 66.60 1.69
C ALA A 7 37.53 65.56 2.62
N VAL A 8 37.10 64.45 2.00
CA VAL A 8 37.06 62.99 2.36
C VAL A 8 37.17 62.59 3.86
N ASP A 9 36.35 61.71 4.43
CA ASP A 9 36.33 60.23 4.28
C ASP A 9 35.03 59.65 4.88
N GLU A 10 34.30 58.81 4.14
CA GLU A 10 34.23 57.33 4.23
C GLU A 10 32.98 56.86 5.00
N GLU A 11 32.00 56.34 4.27
CA GLU A 11 31.39 55.04 4.58
C GLU A 11 30.71 54.52 3.30
N GLU A 12 31.15 53.33 2.90
CA GLU A 12 30.80 52.60 1.69
C GLU A 12 29.38 52.03 1.78
N ASP A 13 28.64 52.04 0.67
CA ASP A 13 27.66 50.98 0.38
C ASP A 13 27.77 50.63 -1.13
N PRO A 14 28.08 49.37 -1.49
CA PRO A 14 28.52 49.02 -2.83
C PRO A 14 27.38 48.65 -3.78
N ALA A 15 27.60 49.02 -5.05
CA ALA A 15 27.15 48.38 -6.28
C ALA A 15 25.65 48.07 -6.46
N GLU A 16 24.98 48.94 -7.22
CA GLU A 16 23.85 48.53 -8.07
C GLU A 16 24.37 47.55 -9.14
N GLU A 17 24.23 46.25 -8.90
CA GLU A 17 24.41 45.22 -9.93
C GLU A 17 23.15 45.12 -10.79
N ASP A 18 23.33 45.35 -12.08
CA ASP A 18 22.36 45.27 -13.17
C ASP A 18 21.65 43.91 -13.17
N CYS A 19 20.32 43.89 -13.01
CA CYS A 19 19.55 42.64 -13.07
C CYS A 19 19.54 42.12 -14.52
N PRO A 20 20.03 40.91 -14.82
CA PRO A 20 19.99 40.40 -16.18
C PRO A 20 18.55 40.09 -16.60
N GLU A 21 18.14 40.60 -17.76
CA GLU A 21 16.84 40.35 -18.35
C GLU A 21 16.77 38.90 -18.90
N LEU A 22 15.79 38.13 -18.43
CA LEU A 22 15.64 36.71 -18.77
C LEU A 22 15.22 36.53 -20.23
N VAL A 23 16.03 35.80 -21.00
CA VAL A 23 15.71 35.40 -22.38
C VAL A 23 14.77 34.18 -22.34
N PRO A 24 13.64 34.15 -23.07
CA PRO A 24 12.78 32.98 -23.07
C PRO A 24 13.45 31.85 -23.85
N ILE A 25 13.66 30.71 -23.18
CA ILE A 25 14.07 29.47 -23.83
C ILE A 25 12.84 28.90 -24.54
N GLU A 26 12.94 28.65 -25.85
CA GLU A 26 11.88 27.99 -26.62
C GLU A 26 11.58 26.61 -26.03
N THR A 27 10.45 26.47 -25.34
CA THR A 27 9.89 25.17 -24.94
C THR A 27 9.40 24.45 -26.20
N LYS A 28 10.31 23.70 -26.83
CA LYS A 28 9.96 22.63 -27.76
C LYS A 28 10.31 21.30 -27.09
N GLN A 29 9.26 20.62 -26.67
CA GLN A 29 9.17 19.17 -26.54
C GLN A 29 10.15 18.54 -25.53
N SER A 30 9.86 18.69 -24.24
CA SER A 30 10.42 17.80 -23.21
C SER A 30 9.59 17.76 -21.92
N GLU A 31 8.26 17.89 -21.99
CA GLU A 31 7.39 17.81 -20.80
C GLU A 31 6.62 16.49 -20.67
N GLU A 32 6.77 15.56 -21.63
CA GLU A 32 6.07 14.26 -21.60
C GLU A 32 6.98 13.05 -21.29
N GLU A 33 8.30 13.20 -21.30
CA GLU A 33 9.24 12.08 -21.08
C GLU A 33 9.78 11.95 -19.63
N GLU A 34 9.58 12.93 -18.74
CA GLU A 34 10.04 12.85 -17.34
C GLU A 34 9.04 12.24 -16.35
N LYS A 35 7.85 11.79 -16.79
CA LYS A 35 6.88 11.10 -15.92
C LYS A 35 7.08 9.58 -15.80
N SER A 36 8.07 9.00 -16.48
CA SER A 36 8.50 7.62 -16.25
C SER A 36 9.82 7.60 -15.48
N GLY A 37 9.75 7.97 -14.19
CA GLY A 37 10.93 8.13 -13.34
C GLY A 37 11.69 6.82 -13.14
N LEU A 38 12.90 6.73 -13.71
CA LEU A 38 14.01 6.00 -13.12
C LEU A 38 14.30 6.66 -11.74
N GLY A 39 13.57 6.24 -10.70
CA GLY A 39 13.67 6.81 -9.35
C GLY A 39 12.38 6.79 -8.51
N ALA A 40 11.24 6.38 -9.09
CA ALA A 40 10.01 6.23 -8.31
C ALA A 40 10.05 4.94 -7.48
N LYS A 41 9.92 5.07 -6.16
CA LYS A 41 9.80 3.92 -5.25
C LYS A 41 8.51 3.17 -5.55
N ILE A 42 8.53 1.85 -5.42
CA ILE A 42 7.37 1.00 -5.67
C ILE A 42 6.54 0.89 -4.36
N PRO A 43 5.26 1.29 -4.37
CA PRO A 43 4.36 1.13 -3.23
C PRO A 43 4.09 -0.34 -2.92
N VAL A 44 4.03 -0.66 -1.62
CA VAL A 44 3.63 -1.96 -1.12
C VAL A 44 2.42 -1.82 -0.20
N THR A 45 1.32 -2.47 -0.52
CA THR A 45 0.14 -2.54 0.35
C THR A 45 0.03 -3.93 0.98
N ILE A 46 -0.15 -3.96 2.30
CA ILE A 46 -0.40 -5.19 3.04
C ILE A 46 -1.90 -5.45 3.03
N ILE A 47 -2.32 -6.65 2.58
CA ILE A 47 -3.70 -7.13 2.69
C ILE A 47 -3.76 -8.15 3.82
N THR A 48 -4.53 -7.82 4.86
CA THR A 48 -4.69 -8.65 6.05
C THR A 48 -6.16 -8.82 6.44
N GLY A 49 -6.42 -9.65 7.43
CA GLY A 49 -7.76 -10.00 7.91
C GLY A 49 -7.89 -11.48 8.22
N TYR A 50 -8.78 -11.79 9.17
CA TYR A 50 -8.97 -13.14 9.69
C TYR A 50 -9.32 -14.18 8.60
N LEU A 51 -9.16 -15.46 8.96
CA LEU A 51 -9.39 -16.57 8.04
C LEU A 51 -10.83 -16.53 7.48
N GLY A 52 -10.95 -16.58 6.15
CA GLY A 52 -12.24 -16.54 5.49
C GLY A 52 -12.86 -15.13 5.35
N ALA A 53 -12.18 -14.04 5.73
CA ALA A 53 -12.66 -12.67 5.50
C ALA A 53 -12.81 -12.31 4.00
N GLY A 54 -12.12 -13.04 3.12
CA GLY A 54 -12.19 -12.88 1.66
C GLY A 54 -10.95 -12.24 1.01
N LYS A 55 -9.78 -12.32 1.67
CA LYS A 55 -8.48 -11.81 1.15
C LYS A 55 -8.13 -12.36 -0.23
N THR A 56 -8.09 -13.67 -0.35
CA THR A 56 -7.88 -14.39 -1.60
C THR A 56 -8.88 -13.93 -2.68
N THR A 57 -10.18 -13.85 -2.36
CA THR A 57 -11.20 -13.38 -3.32
C THR A 57 -10.94 -11.94 -3.78
N LEU A 58 -10.55 -11.04 -2.87
CA LEU A 58 -10.19 -9.67 -3.22
C LEU A 58 -8.96 -9.61 -4.13
N LEU A 59 -7.91 -10.38 -3.82
CA LEU A 59 -6.70 -10.45 -4.63
C LEU A 59 -7.00 -10.92 -6.04
N ASN A 60 -7.78 -11.99 -6.20
CA ASN A 60 -8.19 -12.46 -7.52
C ASN A 60 -8.98 -11.41 -8.30
N TYR A 61 -9.89 -10.70 -7.61
CA TYR A 61 -10.64 -9.62 -8.23
C TYR A 61 -9.70 -8.52 -8.74
N ILE A 62 -8.74 -8.05 -7.93
CA ILE A 62 -7.74 -7.07 -8.37
C ILE A 62 -6.95 -7.62 -9.56
N LEU A 63 -6.43 -8.83 -9.44
CA LEU A 63 -5.60 -9.49 -10.45
C LEU A 63 -6.31 -9.81 -11.77
N THR A 64 -7.64 -9.79 -11.81
CA THR A 64 -8.41 -10.07 -13.04
C THR A 64 -9.09 -8.85 -13.60
N GLU A 65 -9.27 -7.79 -12.80
CA GLU A 65 -9.84 -6.55 -13.29
C GLU A 65 -8.87 -5.72 -14.11
N GLN A 66 -9.44 -4.88 -14.98
CA GLN A 66 -8.68 -3.89 -15.71
C GLN A 66 -8.43 -2.68 -14.80
N HIS A 67 -7.26 -2.70 -14.17
CA HIS A 67 -6.65 -1.51 -13.58
C HIS A 67 -5.43 -1.09 -14.40
N SER A 68 -5.13 0.21 -14.46
CA SER A 68 -4.00 0.77 -15.24
C SER A 68 -2.62 0.52 -14.61
N LYS A 69 -2.51 -0.47 -13.70
CA LYS A 69 -1.31 -0.84 -12.95
C LYS A 69 -0.86 -2.25 -13.30
N ARG A 70 0.44 -2.51 -13.21
CA ARG A 70 1.04 -3.85 -13.27
C ARG A 70 1.39 -4.27 -11.86
N VAL A 71 0.53 -5.07 -11.25
CA VAL A 71 0.64 -5.43 -9.83
C VAL A 71 1.41 -6.74 -9.66
N ALA A 72 2.40 -6.74 -8.78
CA ALA A 72 3.01 -7.95 -8.27
C ALA A 72 2.36 -8.37 -6.94
N VAL A 73 2.00 -9.64 -6.81
CA VAL A 73 1.34 -10.19 -5.63
C VAL A 73 2.25 -11.22 -4.97
N ILE A 74 2.50 -11.03 -3.68
CA ILE A 74 3.20 -11.96 -2.81
C ILE A 74 2.17 -12.58 -1.88
N LEU A 75 1.90 -13.87 -2.06
CA LEU A 75 1.06 -14.67 -1.17
C LEU A 75 1.98 -15.25 -0.08
N ASN A 76 2.00 -14.64 1.10
CA ASN A 76 2.90 -15.05 2.16
C ASN A 76 2.21 -15.89 3.24
N GLU A 77 2.74 -17.10 3.47
CA GLU A 77 2.43 -17.92 4.63
C GLU A 77 3.34 -17.55 5.83
N PHE A 78 3.13 -16.37 6.43
CA PHE A 78 3.72 -16.08 7.75
C PHE A 78 3.03 -16.94 8.83
N GLY A 79 3.69 -18.04 9.24
CA GLY A 79 3.33 -18.85 10.41
C GLY A 79 3.49 -20.36 10.23
N GLU A 80 3.79 -21.08 11.32
CA GLU A 80 3.75 -22.55 11.38
C GLU A 80 2.30 -23.06 11.42
N GLY A 81 1.55 -22.88 10.34
CA GLY A 81 0.14 -23.25 10.39
C GLY A 81 -0.66 -23.06 9.10
N SER A 82 -0.94 -24.19 8.47
CA SER A 82 -2.00 -24.44 7.48
C SER A 82 -1.79 -23.96 6.03
N ALA A 83 -1.40 -24.93 5.20
CA ALA A 83 -1.31 -24.90 3.73
C ALA A 83 -2.69 -24.90 3.01
N LEU A 84 -3.70 -24.19 3.55
CA LEU A 84 -5.11 -24.35 3.15
C LEU A 84 -5.67 -23.25 2.24
N GLU A 85 -4.91 -22.20 1.89
CA GLU A 85 -5.37 -21.15 0.97
C GLU A 85 -4.73 -21.25 -0.45
N LYS A 86 -4.51 -22.47 -0.96
CA LYS A 86 -3.99 -22.73 -2.34
C LYS A 86 -4.96 -22.44 -3.49
N SER A 87 -6.04 -21.67 -3.29
CA SER A 87 -7.11 -21.59 -4.30
C SER A 87 -6.91 -20.55 -5.41
N LEU A 88 -5.73 -19.92 -5.55
CA LEU A 88 -5.45 -19.02 -6.68
C LEU A 88 -4.21 -19.32 -7.51
N ALA A 89 -3.50 -20.41 -7.22
CA ALA A 89 -2.41 -20.89 -8.05
C ALA A 89 -2.67 -22.36 -8.41
N VAL A 90 -3.62 -22.59 -9.32
CA VAL A 90 -3.76 -23.90 -9.98
C VAL A 90 -3.03 -23.83 -11.32
N SER A 91 -1.71 -23.99 -11.26
CA SER A 91 -0.99 -24.79 -12.26
C SER A 91 -0.80 -26.18 -11.66
N GLN A 92 -0.99 -27.21 -12.49
CA GLN A 92 -1.01 -28.62 -12.09
C GLN A 92 0.28 -29.01 -11.35
N GLY A 93 0.17 -29.63 -10.18
CA GLY A 93 1.28 -30.44 -9.65
C GLY A 93 1.74 -30.21 -8.21
N GLY A 94 0.91 -29.68 -7.30
CA GLY A 94 1.03 -29.96 -5.86
C GLY A 94 2.25 -29.42 -5.09
N GLU A 95 3.32 -28.99 -5.75
CA GLU A 95 4.53 -28.46 -5.14
C GLU A 95 4.62 -26.94 -5.36
N LEU A 96 4.67 -26.19 -4.25
CA LEU A 96 4.80 -24.73 -4.25
C LEU A 96 6.28 -24.38 -4.43
N TYR A 97 6.68 -24.16 -5.67
CA TYR A 97 7.97 -23.61 -6.04
C TYR A 97 7.86 -22.10 -6.32
N GLU A 98 8.99 -21.41 -6.24
CA GLU A 98 9.22 -19.99 -6.55
C GLU A 98 8.98 -19.61 -8.04
N GLU A 99 8.01 -20.24 -8.69
CA GLU A 99 7.66 -19.96 -10.08
C GLU A 99 6.71 -18.75 -10.12
N TRP A 100 7.19 -17.66 -10.70
CA TRP A 100 6.42 -16.44 -10.89
C TRP A 100 5.44 -16.62 -12.05
N LEU A 101 4.16 -16.45 -11.78
CA LEU A 101 3.11 -16.55 -12.80
C LEU A 101 2.81 -15.16 -13.35
N GLU A 102 3.06 -14.96 -14.66
CA GLU A 102 2.61 -13.78 -15.39
C GLU A 102 1.14 -13.96 -15.80
N LEU A 103 0.30 -12.99 -15.41
CA LEU A 103 -1.12 -12.95 -15.72
C LEU A 103 -1.38 -12.13 -16.99
N ARG A 104 -2.54 -12.34 -17.61
CA ARG A 104 -2.90 -11.75 -18.91
C ARG A 104 -2.98 -10.21 -18.90
N ASN A 105 -3.20 -9.61 -17.73
CA ASN A 105 -3.23 -8.16 -17.53
C ASN A 105 -1.85 -7.56 -17.16
N GLY A 106 -0.78 -8.35 -17.23
CA GLY A 106 0.58 -7.90 -16.90
C GLY A 106 0.92 -7.95 -15.41
N CYS A 107 0.04 -8.53 -14.58
CA CYS A 107 0.32 -8.77 -13.17
C CYS A 107 1.23 -9.99 -12.97
N LEU A 108 1.94 -10.01 -11.84
CA LEU A 108 2.85 -11.07 -11.43
C LEU A 108 2.34 -11.67 -10.11
N CYS A 109 2.32 -13.00 -9.98
CA CYS A 109 1.93 -13.66 -8.72
C CYS A 109 2.99 -14.68 -8.30
N CYS A 110 3.29 -14.74 -7.00
CA CYS A 110 4.13 -15.77 -6.39
C CYS A 110 3.59 -16.16 -5.02
N SER A 111 3.75 -17.44 -4.67
CA SER A 111 3.52 -17.96 -3.33
C SER A 111 4.86 -18.34 -2.71
N VAL A 112 5.11 -17.83 -1.50
CA VAL A 112 6.38 -18.01 -0.79
C VAL A 112 6.13 -18.56 0.61
N LYS A 113 6.96 -19.51 1.01
CA LYS A 113 6.93 -20.12 2.35
C LYS A 113 7.88 -19.43 3.34
N ASP A 114 8.83 -18.65 2.82
CA ASP A 114 9.90 -18.02 3.57
C ASP A 114 9.58 -16.55 3.94
N ASN A 115 10.44 -15.96 4.77
CA ASN A 115 10.35 -14.56 5.23
C ASN A 115 10.03 -13.60 4.06
N GLY A 116 8.96 -12.81 4.19
CA GLY A 116 8.48 -11.89 3.14
C GLY A 116 9.54 -10.92 2.61
N LEU A 117 10.57 -10.61 3.41
CA LEU A 117 11.74 -9.86 2.97
C LEU A 117 12.43 -10.51 1.76
N LYS A 118 12.75 -11.81 1.82
CA LYS A 118 13.39 -12.52 0.69
C LYS A 118 12.51 -12.54 -0.55
N ALA A 119 11.20 -12.66 -0.36
CA ALA A 119 10.24 -12.64 -1.46
C ALA A 119 10.23 -11.27 -2.16
N ILE A 120 10.30 -10.20 -1.38
CA ILE A 120 10.43 -8.83 -1.88
C ILE A 120 11.79 -8.67 -2.60
N GLU A 121 12.90 -9.06 -2.00
CA GLU A 121 14.24 -9.01 -2.63
C GLU A 121 14.26 -9.72 -3.99
N ASN A 122 13.73 -10.94 -4.05
CA ASN A 122 13.62 -11.73 -5.29
C ASN A 122 12.69 -11.08 -6.32
N LEU A 123 11.63 -10.42 -5.87
CA LEU A 123 10.73 -9.67 -6.74
C LEU A 123 11.41 -8.42 -7.30
N MET A 124 12.23 -7.74 -6.51
CA MET A 124 12.96 -6.54 -6.92
C MET A 124 14.01 -6.83 -8.02
N GLN A 125 14.49 -8.07 -8.17
CA GLN A 125 15.28 -8.46 -9.35
C GLN A 125 14.51 -8.33 -10.68
N LYS A 126 13.17 -8.27 -10.63
CA LYS A 126 12.28 -8.07 -11.79
C LYS A 126 11.71 -6.65 -11.86
N LYS A 127 12.31 -5.67 -11.17
CA LYS A 127 11.91 -4.26 -11.19
C LYS A 127 11.72 -3.78 -12.64
N GLY A 128 10.67 -2.98 -12.86
CA GLY A 128 10.27 -2.50 -14.19
C GLY A 128 9.21 -3.36 -14.89
N LYS A 129 8.97 -4.61 -14.44
CA LYS A 129 7.82 -5.42 -14.88
C LYS A 129 6.51 -5.09 -14.15
N PHE A 130 6.60 -4.52 -12.95
CA PHE A 130 5.48 -4.11 -12.11
C PHE A 130 5.71 -2.69 -11.60
N ASP A 131 4.63 -2.03 -11.19
CA ASP A 131 4.60 -0.68 -10.61
C ASP A 131 3.99 -0.65 -9.21
N TYR A 132 3.51 -1.79 -8.71
CA TYR A 132 2.83 -1.91 -7.42
C TYR A 132 3.04 -3.30 -6.82
N ILE A 133 3.14 -3.42 -5.49
CA ILE A 133 3.18 -4.70 -4.79
C ILE A 133 1.99 -4.84 -3.85
N LEU A 134 1.28 -5.97 -3.92
CA LEU A 134 0.34 -6.41 -2.90
C LEU A 134 0.94 -7.58 -2.13
N LEU A 135 0.97 -7.48 -0.81
CA LEU A 135 1.46 -8.52 0.07
C LEU A 135 0.31 -9.06 0.92
N GLU A 136 -0.08 -10.31 0.68
CA GLU A 136 -1.07 -10.99 1.51
C GLU A 136 -0.40 -11.58 2.74
N THR A 137 -0.98 -11.36 3.91
CA THR A 137 -0.60 -12.05 5.15
C THR A 137 -1.60 -13.16 5.48
N THR A 138 -1.17 -14.18 6.23
CA THR A 138 -2.08 -15.19 6.77
C THR A 138 -3.17 -14.58 7.66
N GLY A 139 -4.26 -15.32 7.87
CA GLY A 139 -5.38 -14.84 8.70
C GLY A 139 -5.04 -14.58 10.16
N LEU A 140 -3.90 -15.11 10.64
CA LEU A 140 -3.42 -14.97 12.02
C LEU A 140 -2.16 -14.10 12.12
N ALA A 141 -1.62 -13.65 10.99
CA ALA A 141 -0.42 -12.84 10.97
C ALA A 141 -0.66 -11.47 11.62
N ASP A 142 0.39 -11.00 12.30
CA ASP A 142 0.46 -9.64 12.81
C ASP A 142 0.95 -8.70 11.69
N PRO A 143 0.10 -7.79 11.18
CA PRO A 143 0.51 -6.86 10.13
C PRO A 143 1.58 -5.87 10.61
N GLY A 144 1.71 -5.63 11.92
CA GLY A 144 2.75 -4.76 12.48
C GLY A 144 4.15 -5.36 12.34
N ALA A 145 4.29 -6.67 12.51
CA ALA A 145 5.56 -7.37 12.31
C ALA A 145 6.01 -7.27 10.86
N VAL A 146 5.08 -7.42 9.91
CA VAL A 146 5.34 -7.29 8.48
C VAL A 146 5.64 -5.83 8.11
N ALA A 147 4.86 -4.88 8.61
CA ALA A 147 5.09 -3.45 8.38
C ALA A 147 6.47 -2.99 8.89
N SER A 148 6.94 -3.54 10.01
CA SER A 148 8.24 -3.18 10.59
C SER A 148 9.43 -3.50 9.67
N MET A 149 9.28 -4.49 8.78
CA MET A 149 10.31 -4.86 7.80
C MET A 149 10.67 -3.69 6.86
N PHE A 150 9.69 -2.85 6.53
CA PHE A 150 9.88 -1.70 5.65
C PHE A 150 10.59 -0.51 6.35
N TRP A 151 10.69 -0.53 7.68
CA TRP A 151 11.44 0.48 8.45
C TRP A 151 12.88 0.06 8.78
N VAL A 152 13.11 -1.25 8.95
CA VAL A 152 14.41 -1.77 9.39
C VAL A 152 15.41 -1.86 8.24
N ASP A 153 14.93 -2.07 7.01
CA ASP A 153 15.79 -2.31 5.86
C ASP A 153 15.96 -1.05 5.01
N ALA A 154 17.12 -0.39 5.17
CA ALA A 154 17.48 0.82 4.44
C ALA A 154 17.73 0.57 2.94
N GLU A 155 18.11 -0.65 2.55
CA GLU A 155 18.33 -1.03 1.14
C GLU A 155 16.99 -1.22 0.43
N LEU A 156 16.04 -1.92 1.06
CA LEU A 156 14.65 -1.98 0.57
C LEU A 156 13.98 -0.60 0.58
N GLY A 157 14.19 0.19 1.63
CA GLY A 157 13.62 1.53 1.79
C GLY A 157 14.04 2.53 0.71
N SER A 158 15.07 2.22 -0.09
CA SER A 158 15.50 3.04 -1.23
C SER A 158 14.58 2.88 -2.45
N ASP A 159 14.00 1.70 -2.65
CA ASP A 159 13.31 1.32 -3.88
C ASP A 159 11.84 0.94 -3.69
N ILE A 160 11.42 0.64 -2.46
CA ILE A 160 10.03 0.36 -2.09
C ILE A 160 9.63 1.16 -0.85
N TYR A 161 8.34 1.27 -0.60
CA TYR A 161 7.81 1.82 0.67
C TYR A 161 6.47 1.18 1.02
N LEU A 162 6.13 1.17 2.31
CA LEU A 162 4.82 0.75 2.77
C LEU A 162 3.80 1.86 2.43
N ASP A 163 2.88 1.54 1.51
CA ASP A 163 1.80 2.42 1.07
C ASP A 163 0.63 2.42 2.07
N GLY A 164 0.31 1.25 2.63
CA GLY A 164 -0.69 1.13 3.68
C GLY A 164 -1.09 -0.31 4.00
N ILE A 165 -1.94 -0.45 5.02
CA ILE A 165 -2.48 -1.71 5.51
C ILE A 165 -3.99 -1.73 5.29
N VAL A 166 -4.43 -2.65 4.42
CA VAL A 166 -5.85 -2.91 4.14
C VAL A 166 -6.29 -4.13 4.94
N THR A 167 -7.20 -3.92 5.89
CA THR A 167 -7.78 -5.00 6.69
C THR A 167 -9.18 -5.36 6.21
N ILE A 168 -9.37 -6.61 5.83
CA ILE A 168 -10.67 -7.14 5.42
C ILE A 168 -11.39 -7.74 6.63
N VAL A 169 -12.63 -7.32 6.82
CA VAL A 169 -13.50 -7.79 7.91
C VAL A 169 -14.77 -8.35 7.29
N ASP A 170 -15.09 -9.62 7.53
CA ASP A 170 -16.37 -10.18 7.08
C ASP A 170 -17.52 -9.66 7.95
N SER A 171 -18.58 -9.20 7.29
CA SER A 171 -19.70 -8.51 7.94
C SER A 171 -20.54 -9.39 8.88
N LYS A 172 -20.50 -10.71 8.71
CA LYS A 172 -21.25 -11.67 9.52
C LYS A 172 -20.52 -12.03 10.81
N TYR A 173 -19.22 -12.25 10.73
CA TYR A 173 -18.42 -12.72 11.87
C TYR A 173 -17.51 -11.65 12.47
N GLY A 174 -17.32 -10.52 11.80
CA GLY A 174 -16.38 -9.47 12.22
C GLY A 174 -16.65 -8.96 13.63
N LEU A 175 -17.92 -8.71 13.99
CA LEU A 175 -18.26 -8.24 15.33
C LEU A 175 -17.89 -9.28 16.40
N LYS A 176 -18.22 -10.54 16.15
CA LYS A 176 -17.86 -11.66 17.05
C LYS A 176 -16.35 -11.73 17.27
N HIS A 177 -15.56 -11.65 16.18
CA HIS A 177 -14.11 -11.70 16.27
C HIS A 177 -13.52 -10.50 16.99
N LEU A 178 -14.08 -9.30 16.79
CA LEU A 178 -13.60 -8.08 17.47
C LEU A 178 -13.93 -8.05 18.96
N THR A 179 -15.04 -8.66 19.38
CA THR A 179 -15.45 -8.69 20.79
C THR A 179 -15.00 -9.95 21.53
N GLU A 180 -14.27 -10.86 20.87
CA GLU A 180 -13.78 -12.08 21.48
C GLU A 180 -12.72 -11.74 22.54
N GLU A 181 -12.99 -12.11 23.79
CA GLU A 181 -12.02 -11.98 24.88
C GLU A 181 -11.07 -13.19 24.83
N LYS A 182 -9.78 -12.92 24.66
CA LYS A 182 -8.75 -13.97 24.73
C LYS A 182 -8.35 -14.20 26.19
N PRO A 183 -8.08 -15.47 26.58
CA PRO A 183 -7.58 -15.78 27.91
C PRO A 183 -6.21 -15.15 28.15
N ASP A 184 -5.85 -15.00 29.43
CA ASP A 184 -4.50 -14.64 29.90
C ASP A 184 -3.94 -13.31 29.37
N GLY A 185 -4.82 -12.36 29.01
CA GLY A 185 -4.41 -11.04 28.52
C GLY A 185 -3.77 -11.05 27.13
N LEU A 186 -3.91 -12.16 26.38
CA LEU A 186 -3.49 -12.21 24.99
C LEU A 186 -4.25 -11.17 24.17
N ILE A 187 -3.55 -10.57 23.21
CA ILE A 187 -4.14 -9.55 22.35
C ILE A 187 -4.95 -10.25 21.27
N ASN A 188 -6.22 -9.87 21.15
CA ASN A 188 -7.09 -10.34 20.08
C ASN A 188 -6.53 -9.91 18.71
N GLU A 189 -6.31 -10.88 17.84
CA GLU A 189 -5.67 -10.71 16.53
C GLU A 189 -6.52 -9.85 15.59
N ALA A 190 -7.85 -10.06 15.56
CA ALA A 190 -8.76 -9.26 14.76
C ALA A 190 -8.79 -7.80 15.22
N THR A 191 -8.72 -7.58 16.54
CA THR A 191 -8.61 -6.22 17.11
C THR A 191 -7.30 -5.56 16.73
N ARG A 192 -6.18 -6.30 16.73
CA ARG A 192 -4.87 -5.81 16.31
C ARG A 192 -4.85 -5.47 14.82
N GLN A 193 -5.35 -6.36 13.96
CA GLN A 193 -5.45 -6.14 12.51
C GLN A 193 -6.25 -4.86 12.21
N VAL A 194 -7.44 -4.72 12.81
CA VAL A 194 -8.28 -3.52 12.66
C VAL A 194 -7.60 -2.26 13.23
N ALA A 195 -6.81 -2.37 14.29
CA ALA A 195 -6.13 -1.22 14.90
C ALA A 195 -4.97 -0.68 14.06
N LEU A 196 -4.32 -1.54 13.25
CA LEU A 196 -3.20 -1.17 12.39
C LEU A 196 -3.63 -0.84 10.96
N ALA A 197 -4.92 -0.89 10.67
CA ALA A 197 -5.44 -0.67 9.33
C ALA A 197 -5.50 0.82 8.97
N ASP A 198 -5.01 1.17 7.79
CA ASP A 198 -5.28 2.47 7.15
C ASP A 198 -6.65 2.46 6.46
N ILE A 199 -7.03 1.29 5.92
CA ILE A 199 -8.32 1.05 5.28
C ILE A 199 -8.93 -0.23 5.82
N ILE A 200 -10.21 -0.16 6.18
CA ILE A 200 -10.99 -1.32 6.58
C ILE A 200 -12.04 -1.62 5.53
N LEU A 201 -11.99 -2.81 4.96
CA LEU A 201 -12.95 -3.31 4.00
C LEU A 201 -13.95 -4.25 4.69
N ILE A 202 -15.18 -3.78 4.92
CA ILE A 202 -16.26 -4.63 5.39
C ILE A 202 -16.80 -5.44 4.20
N ASN A 203 -16.53 -6.73 4.20
CA ASN A 203 -16.84 -7.64 3.10
C ASN A 203 -18.11 -8.45 3.35
N LYS A 204 -18.65 -9.04 2.27
CA LYS A 204 -19.82 -9.92 2.27
C LYS A 204 -21.09 -9.27 2.81
N THR A 205 -21.24 -7.96 2.62
CA THR A 205 -22.40 -7.20 3.12
C THR A 205 -23.74 -7.66 2.54
N ASP A 206 -23.73 -8.46 1.46
CA ASP A 206 -24.91 -9.16 0.93
C ASP A 206 -25.46 -10.26 1.86
N LEU A 207 -24.66 -10.77 2.80
CA LEU A 207 -25.04 -11.92 3.63
C LEU A 207 -25.73 -11.55 4.95
N VAL A 208 -25.82 -10.25 5.27
CA VAL A 208 -26.38 -9.76 6.53
C VAL A 208 -27.29 -8.55 6.30
N PRO A 209 -28.25 -8.29 7.19
CA PRO A 209 -29.03 -7.06 7.20
C PRO A 209 -28.14 -5.81 7.32
N GLU A 210 -28.60 -4.70 6.73
CA GLU A 210 -27.89 -3.41 6.76
C GLU A 210 -27.65 -2.90 8.19
N GLU A 211 -28.54 -3.24 9.13
CA GLU A 211 -28.40 -2.91 10.55
C GLU A 211 -27.15 -3.54 11.19
N ASP A 212 -26.78 -4.76 10.79
CA ASP A 212 -25.62 -5.46 11.34
C ASP A 212 -24.32 -4.89 10.78
N VAL A 213 -24.32 -4.49 9.50
CA VAL A 213 -23.23 -3.73 8.90
C VAL A 213 -23.05 -2.38 9.61
N LYS A 214 -24.14 -1.68 9.95
CA LYS A 214 -24.10 -0.42 10.71
C LYS A 214 -23.55 -0.62 12.12
N LYS A 215 -23.96 -1.67 12.83
CA LYS A 215 -23.43 -2.02 14.15
C LYS A 215 -21.92 -2.27 14.08
N LEU A 216 -21.49 -3.15 13.17
CA LEU A 216 -20.07 -3.45 12.96
C LEU A 216 -19.27 -2.19 12.61
N ARG A 217 -19.77 -1.37 11.68
CA ARG A 217 -19.14 -0.11 11.29
C ARG A 217 -19.01 0.85 12.46
N THR A 218 -20.00 0.91 13.35
CA THR A 218 -19.96 1.76 14.56
C THR A 218 -18.90 1.28 15.54
N THR A 219 -18.80 -0.03 15.78
CA THR A 219 -17.74 -0.63 16.60
C THR A 219 -16.35 -0.32 16.06
N ILE A 220 -16.18 -0.35 14.73
CA ILE A 220 -14.90 -0.05 14.07
C ILE A 220 -14.59 1.46 14.06
N ARG A 221 -15.59 2.31 13.75
CA ARG A 221 -15.41 3.76 13.55
C ARG A 221 -14.97 4.54 14.78
N TYR A 222 -15.07 3.96 15.97
CA TYR A 222 -14.51 4.57 17.17
C TYR A 222 -13.00 4.92 17.02
N LYS A 223 -12.30 4.36 16.01
CA LYS A 223 -10.86 4.51 15.80
C LYS A 223 -10.39 5.50 14.69
N MET A 224 -11.22 6.37 14.12
CA MET A 224 -10.82 7.36 13.07
C MET A 224 -10.12 6.77 11.82
N ILE A 225 -10.60 5.64 11.32
CA ILE A 225 -10.03 4.95 10.13
C ILE A 225 -11.01 5.01 8.94
N SER A 226 -10.48 5.02 7.70
CA SER A 226 -11.27 4.91 6.47
C SER A 226 -11.96 3.54 6.37
N VAL A 227 -13.29 3.53 6.36
CA VAL A 227 -14.08 2.28 6.28
C VAL A 227 -14.87 2.22 4.98
N LEU A 228 -14.52 1.24 4.15
CA LEU A 228 -15.19 0.87 2.90
C LEU A 228 -16.08 -0.36 3.10
N SER A 229 -17.04 -0.55 2.22
CA SER A 229 -17.91 -1.72 2.22
C SER A 229 -17.92 -2.35 0.83
N ALA A 230 -17.80 -3.67 0.77
CA ALA A 230 -17.77 -4.42 -0.48
C ALA A 230 -18.78 -5.57 -0.47
N TYR A 231 -19.43 -5.71 -1.63
CA TYR A 231 -20.27 -6.84 -1.95
C TYR A 231 -19.40 -7.90 -2.61
N ARG A 232 -19.30 -9.09 -2.00
CA ARG A 232 -18.50 -10.22 -2.54
C ARG A 232 -17.06 -9.86 -2.92
N SER A 233 -16.41 -9.00 -2.16
CA SER A 233 -15.04 -8.49 -2.38
C SER A 233 -14.88 -7.57 -3.60
N ILE A 234 -15.98 -7.08 -4.17
CA ILE A 234 -15.98 -6.15 -5.30
C ILE A 234 -16.06 -4.72 -4.77
N LEU A 235 -15.12 -3.89 -5.22
CA LEU A 235 -15.06 -2.45 -4.97
C LEU A 235 -14.28 -1.74 -6.09
N TYR A 236 -14.29 -0.41 -6.08
CA TYR A 236 -13.37 0.37 -6.91
C TYR A 236 -11.93 0.15 -6.42
N THR A 237 -11.10 -0.47 -7.26
CA THR A 237 -9.70 -0.83 -6.95
C THR A 237 -8.82 0.39 -6.66
N GLN A 238 -9.19 1.56 -7.17
CA GLN A 238 -8.55 2.85 -6.85
C GLN A 238 -8.52 3.12 -5.34
N ASN A 239 -9.52 2.66 -4.59
CA ASN A 239 -9.57 2.81 -3.14
C ASN A 239 -8.60 1.88 -2.38
N ILE A 240 -7.93 0.97 -3.07
CA ILE A 240 -6.93 0.05 -2.49
C ILE A 240 -5.52 0.61 -2.72
N PHE A 241 -5.34 1.38 -3.79
CA PHE A 241 -4.07 2.00 -4.13
C PHE A 241 -3.97 3.39 -3.47
N TYR A 242 -3.37 3.45 -2.27
CA TYR A 242 -3.42 4.63 -1.42
C TYR A 242 -2.68 5.83 -2.06
N HIS A 243 -1.57 5.58 -2.76
CA HIS A 243 -0.84 6.59 -3.53
C HIS A 243 -1.68 7.34 -4.60
N ASP A 244 -2.79 6.74 -5.10
CA ASP A 244 -3.69 7.43 -6.03
C ASP A 244 -4.89 8.07 -5.31
N SER A 245 -5.08 7.73 -4.04
CA SER A 245 -6.15 8.21 -3.15
C SER A 245 -5.74 9.49 -2.43
N CYS A 246 -5.15 10.47 -3.14
CA CYS A 246 -5.05 11.82 -2.60
C CYS A 246 -6.47 12.38 -2.41
N PRO A 247 -6.83 12.92 -1.24
CA PRO A 247 -8.14 13.53 -1.06
C PRO A 247 -8.25 14.70 -2.03
N ILE A 248 -9.20 14.59 -2.96
CA ILE A 248 -9.70 15.75 -3.68
C ILE A 248 -10.11 16.76 -2.61
N GLU A 249 -9.53 17.96 -2.74
CA GLU A 249 -9.78 19.14 -1.92
C GLU A 249 -11.22 19.20 -1.40
N THR A 250 -11.35 19.36 -0.08
CA THR A 250 -12.50 20.03 0.54
C THR A 250 -11.98 21.00 1.58
#